data_AF-A0A965QJ22-F1
#
_entry.id   AF-A0A965QJ22-F1
#
_cell.length_a   1.000
_cell.length_b   1.000
_cell.length_c   1.000
_cell.angle_alpha   90.00
_cell.angle_beta   90.00
_cell.angle_gamma   90.00
#
_symmetry.space_group_name_H-M   'P 1'
#
loop_
_entity.id
_entity.type
_entity.pdbx_description
1 polymer ?
#
loop_
_entity_poly.entity_id
_entity_poly.type
_entity_poly.pdbx_seq_one_letter_code
_entity_poly.pdbx_strand_id
1 'polypeptide(L)'
;MNFGRRRIVCALLGVGLSTFVFRSRAFSDQENVDGICSEQTANLKWFEKDIIAQAVWAPFGVTHPGAKSFHQWIRKAEDGQKLPEFRNNLSLNCWEYVLYVAAKFGQLSISKVRALMDSRQRGETLSQLLGGRVGKVNYSIKNGKVKTLWPKSTSPGDVVFMDETSHVVQVTGETDISGRMQVISFSPRPIWGDGGAISPQSGIKPQTTTLESLIEELVELYPDVPTDWNKIDITVVRLQ
;
A
#
# COMPACT_ATOMS: atom_id res chain seq x y z
N MET A 1 -47.32 -12.15 7.16
CA MET A 1 -46.58 -11.15 6.35
C MET A 1 -47.55 -10.04 6.01
N ASN A 2 -47.47 -8.91 6.73
CA ASN A 2 -48.39 -7.78 6.60
C ASN A 2 -47.64 -6.62 5.92
N PHE A 3 -48.06 -6.26 4.71
CA PHE A 3 -47.61 -5.04 4.04
C PHE A 3 -48.47 -3.85 4.53
N GLY A 4 -47.91 -3.04 5.42
CA GLY A 4 -48.52 -1.80 5.88
C GLY A 4 -48.43 -0.70 4.84
N ARG A 5 -49.56 -0.35 4.21
CA ARG A 5 -49.79 0.95 3.55
C ARG A 5 -50.42 1.91 4.57
N ARG A 6 -49.89 3.13 4.69
CA ARG A 6 -50.62 4.40 5.02
C ARG A 6 -49.64 5.58 4.88
N ARG A 7 -49.80 6.37 3.83
CA ARG A 7 -50.44 7.71 3.77
C ARG A 7 -49.51 8.84 4.25
N ILE A 8 -48.87 9.48 3.27
CA ILE A 8 -48.25 10.80 3.36
C ILE A 8 -49.38 11.83 3.43
N VAL A 9 -49.35 12.68 4.44
CA VAL A 9 -50.21 13.86 4.55
C VAL A 9 -49.47 15.03 3.92
N CYS A 10 -50.02 15.57 2.82
CA CYS A 10 -49.64 16.87 2.29
C CYS A 10 -50.33 17.97 3.10
N ALA A 11 -49.54 18.91 3.63
CA ALA A 11 -50.00 20.25 3.95
C ALA A 11 -49.20 21.22 3.06
N LEU A 12 -49.91 21.84 2.12
CA LEU A 12 -49.47 22.99 1.34
C LEU A 12 -49.73 24.27 2.15
N LEU A 13 -48.83 25.25 2.01
CA LEU A 13 -48.95 26.72 2.12
C LEU A 13 -47.56 27.23 2.57
N GLY A 14 -46.79 28.04 1.84
CA GLY A 14 -46.94 28.66 0.55
C GLY A 14 -45.65 29.39 0.16
N VAL A 15 -45.71 30.01 -1.03
CA VAL A 15 -44.87 31.12 -1.52
C VAL A 15 -43.42 30.80 -1.93
N GLY A 16 -43.29 30.42 -3.20
CA GLY A 16 -42.49 31.17 -4.17
C GLY A 16 -40.96 31.07 -4.12
N LEU A 17 -40.39 30.11 -4.84
CA LEU A 17 -39.11 30.26 -5.57
C LEU A 17 -38.95 29.14 -6.59
N SER A 18 -38.64 29.52 -7.84
CA SER A 18 -38.49 28.67 -9.01
C SER A 18 -37.63 27.44 -8.74
N THR A 19 -38.23 26.25 -8.84
CA THR A 19 -37.52 24.98 -8.73
C THR A 19 -37.44 24.34 -10.12
N PHE A 20 -36.21 24.22 -10.62
CA PHE A 20 -35.87 23.39 -11.77
C PHE A 20 -36.38 21.95 -11.54
N VAL A 21 -37.18 21.45 -12.47
CA VAL A 21 -37.56 20.03 -12.51
C VAL A 21 -36.36 19.23 -13.02
N PHE A 22 -35.47 18.81 -12.11
CA PHE A 22 -34.55 17.71 -12.41
C PHE A 22 -35.34 16.40 -12.36
N ARG A 23 -35.67 15.86 -13.53
CA ARG A 23 -36.01 14.45 -13.68
C ARG A 23 -34.79 13.63 -13.26
N SER A 24 -34.78 13.13 -12.03
CA SER A 24 -33.84 12.09 -11.59
C SER A 24 -34.19 10.81 -12.36
N ARG A 25 -33.53 10.57 -13.49
CA ARG A 25 -33.39 9.21 -14.01
C ARG A 25 -32.54 8.47 -12.99
N ALA A 26 -33.13 7.47 -12.34
CA ALA A 26 -32.35 6.43 -11.68
C ALA A 26 -31.54 5.74 -12.77
N PHE A 27 -30.28 6.15 -12.92
CA PHE A 27 -29.30 5.46 -13.74
C PHE A 27 -28.87 4.21 -12.97
N SER A 28 -29.02 3.08 -13.64
CA SER A 28 -28.53 1.78 -13.21
C SER A 28 -27.01 1.75 -13.36
N ASP A 29 -26.29 2.37 -12.43
CA ASP A 29 -24.81 2.44 -12.42
C ASP A 29 -24.17 1.16 -11.86
N GLN A 30 -24.62 -0.01 -12.29
CA GLN A 30 -24.00 -1.27 -11.92
C GLN A 30 -23.05 -1.83 -13.00
N GLU A 31 -23.15 -1.33 -14.24
CA GLU A 31 -22.27 -1.73 -15.35
C GLU A 31 -20.95 -0.95 -15.44
N ASN A 32 -20.76 0.11 -14.64
CA ASN A 32 -19.56 0.97 -14.72
C ASN A 32 -18.53 0.72 -13.59
N VAL A 33 -18.89 -0.04 -12.55
CA VAL A 33 -17.98 -0.35 -11.43
C VAL A 33 -16.97 -1.43 -11.84
N ASP A 34 -17.40 -2.43 -12.60
CA ASP A 34 -16.54 -3.50 -13.08
C ASP A 34 -15.48 -2.99 -14.08
N GLY A 35 -15.83 -1.99 -14.90
CA GLY A 35 -14.91 -1.34 -15.83
C GLY A 35 -13.77 -0.60 -15.12
N ILE A 36 -14.12 0.23 -14.13
CA ILE A 36 -13.15 1.02 -13.35
C ILE A 36 -12.21 0.10 -12.54
N CYS A 37 -12.74 -0.96 -11.93
CA CYS A 37 -11.93 -1.94 -11.19
C CYS A 37 -10.96 -2.71 -12.13
N SER A 38 -11.38 -3.04 -13.35
CA SER A 38 -10.54 -3.77 -14.31
C SER A 38 -9.39 -2.92 -14.85
N GLU A 39 -9.63 -1.63 -15.13
CA GLU A 39 -8.61 -0.70 -15.60
C GLU A 39 -7.59 -0.36 -14.51
N GLN A 40 -8.04 -0.16 -13.27
CA GLN A 40 -7.14 0.04 -12.11
C GLN A 40 -6.26 -1.19 -11.87
N THR A 41 -6.81 -2.39 -11.98
CA THR A 41 -6.07 -3.65 -11.82
C THR A 41 -5.03 -3.83 -12.94
N ALA A 42 -5.37 -3.50 -14.18
CA ALA A 42 -4.42 -3.55 -15.30
C ALA A 42 -3.27 -2.53 -15.14
N ASN A 43 -3.59 -1.33 -14.67
CA ASN A 43 -2.60 -0.29 -14.38
C ASN A 43 -1.66 -0.70 -13.23
N LEU A 44 -2.19 -1.35 -12.19
CA LEU A 44 -1.39 -1.91 -11.09
C LEU A 44 -0.45 -3.01 -11.58
N LYS A 45 -0.93 -3.99 -12.36
CA LYS A 45 -0.06 -5.06 -12.90
C LYS A 45 1.06 -4.54 -13.80
N TRP A 46 0.76 -3.55 -14.64
CA TRP A 46 1.80 -2.89 -15.45
C TRP A 46 2.82 -2.18 -14.57
N PHE A 47 2.35 -1.46 -13.56
CA PHE A 47 3.18 -0.73 -12.61
C PHE A 47 4.11 -1.67 -11.82
N GLU A 48 3.60 -2.79 -11.32
CA GLU A 48 4.35 -3.85 -10.63
C GLU A 48 5.50 -4.39 -11.49
N LYS A 49 5.24 -4.65 -12.78
CA LYS A 49 6.25 -5.14 -13.71
C LYS A 49 7.38 -4.12 -13.92
N ASP A 50 7.02 -2.85 -14.11
CA ASP A 50 8.00 -1.78 -14.30
C ASP A 50 8.86 -1.56 -13.06
N ILE A 51 8.24 -1.66 -11.89
CA ILE A 51 8.90 -1.61 -10.60
C ILE A 51 9.96 -2.71 -10.46
N ILE A 52 9.58 -3.97 -10.65
CA ILE A 52 10.49 -5.10 -10.48
C ILE A 52 11.66 -5.01 -11.46
N ALA A 53 11.40 -4.52 -12.68
CA ALA A 53 12.41 -4.44 -13.72
C ALA A 53 13.40 -3.28 -13.51
N GLN A 54 12.93 -2.13 -13.03
CA GLN A 54 13.62 -0.83 -13.18
C GLN A 54 13.91 -0.09 -11.87
N ALA A 55 13.19 -0.38 -10.79
CA ALA A 55 13.47 0.22 -9.49
C ALA A 55 14.64 -0.47 -8.80
N VAL A 56 15.31 0.26 -7.91
CA VAL A 56 16.35 -0.30 -7.04
C VAL A 56 16.16 0.13 -5.61
N TRP A 57 16.52 -0.76 -4.69
CA TRP A 57 16.55 -0.47 -3.27
C TRP A 57 17.77 0.37 -2.91
N ALA A 58 17.57 1.37 -2.06
CA ALA A 58 18.65 2.07 -1.36
C ALA A 58 18.26 2.34 0.10
N PRO A 59 19.22 2.36 1.05
CA PRO A 59 18.93 2.72 2.43
C PRO A 59 18.37 4.13 2.55
N PHE A 60 17.60 4.39 3.61
CA PHE A 60 17.13 5.74 3.92
C PHE A 60 18.30 6.72 4.01
N GLY A 61 18.15 7.89 3.38
CA GLY A 61 19.18 8.93 3.40
C GLY A 61 20.36 8.68 2.45
N VAL A 62 20.43 7.54 1.77
CA VAL A 62 21.40 7.37 0.68
C VAL A 62 20.98 8.23 -0.51
N THR A 63 21.81 9.21 -0.80
CA THR A 63 21.60 10.15 -1.89
C THR A 63 22.39 9.73 -3.13
N HIS A 64 21.68 9.36 -4.19
CA HIS A 64 22.27 9.24 -5.53
C HIS A 64 22.11 10.57 -6.28
N PRO A 65 23.10 11.05 -7.05
CA PRO A 65 23.00 12.30 -7.78
C PRO A 65 21.81 12.34 -8.75
N GLY A 66 21.04 13.43 -8.72
CA GLY A 66 19.94 13.72 -9.66
C GLY A 66 18.59 13.08 -9.28
N ALA A 67 17.73 12.85 -10.26
CA ALA A 67 16.42 12.19 -10.06
C ALA A 67 16.52 10.68 -9.73
N LYS A 68 17.72 10.20 -9.41
CA LYS A 68 18.00 8.81 -9.03
C LYS A 68 17.64 8.52 -7.58
N SER A 69 17.39 9.54 -6.75
CA SER A 69 16.93 9.38 -5.37
C SER A 69 15.56 10.03 -5.21
N PHE A 70 14.55 9.23 -4.86
CA PHE A 70 13.22 9.76 -4.61
C PHE A 70 13.21 10.74 -3.43
N HIS A 71 13.96 10.43 -2.37
CA HIS A 71 14.15 11.32 -1.23
C HIS A 71 14.68 12.71 -1.63
N GLN A 72 15.67 12.79 -2.54
CA GLN A 72 16.17 14.08 -3.00
C GLN A 72 15.18 14.81 -3.91
N TRP A 73 14.49 14.04 -4.76
CA TRP A 73 13.52 14.60 -5.69
C TRP A 73 12.34 15.22 -4.94
N ILE A 74 11.75 14.48 -3.99
CA ILE A 74 10.52 14.91 -3.31
C ILE A 74 10.72 16.19 -2.49
N ARG A 75 11.91 16.41 -1.92
CA ARG A 75 12.25 17.62 -1.16
C ARG A 75 12.22 18.90 -2.00
N LYS A 76 12.38 18.78 -3.31
CA LYS A 76 12.38 19.90 -4.26
C LYS A 76 11.15 19.93 -5.15
N ALA A 77 10.36 18.86 -5.14
CA ALA A 77 9.22 18.71 -6.02
C ALA A 77 8.09 19.67 -5.63
N GLU A 78 7.35 20.18 -6.61
CA GLU A 78 6.16 21.00 -6.40
C GLU A 78 4.89 20.19 -6.69
N ASP A 79 3.74 20.65 -6.16
CA ASP A 79 2.46 20.02 -6.49
C ASP A 79 2.18 20.16 -8.00
N GLY A 80 1.66 19.09 -8.61
CA GLY A 80 1.45 18.99 -10.05
C GLY A 80 2.69 18.59 -10.85
N GLN A 81 3.88 18.50 -10.23
CA GLN A 81 5.05 17.95 -10.89
C GLN A 81 4.90 16.45 -11.11
N LYS A 82 5.29 15.97 -12.30
CA LYS A 82 5.28 14.53 -12.62
C LYS A 82 6.32 13.79 -11.78
N LEU A 83 5.92 12.66 -11.19
CA LEU A 83 6.82 11.76 -10.49
C LEU A 83 7.96 11.28 -11.40
N PRO A 84 9.17 11.08 -10.85
CA PRO A 84 10.30 10.56 -11.61
C PRO A 84 10.01 9.12 -12.03
N GLU A 85 10.21 8.80 -13.31
CA GLU A 85 9.97 7.43 -13.78
C GLU A 85 11.05 6.45 -13.28
N PHE A 86 10.66 5.20 -13.05
CA PHE A 86 11.58 4.13 -12.62
C PHE A 86 12.73 3.88 -13.61
N ARG A 87 12.51 4.13 -14.91
CA ARG A 87 13.49 3.94 -16.00
C ARG A 87 14.81 4.70 -15.82
N ASN A 88 14.87 5.63 -14.87
CA ASN A 88 16.07 6.37 -14.52
C ASN A 88 16.89 5.74 -13.37
N ASN A 89 16.67 4.46 -13.06
CA ASN A 89 17.21 3.78 -11.87
C ASN A 89 16.83 4.53 -10.58
N LEU A 90 15.53 4.82 -10.44
CA LEU A 90 15.01 5.47 -9.25
C LEU A 90 15.26 4.57 -8.04
N SER A 91 15.99 5.11 -7.08
CA SER A 91 16.31 4.46 -5.82
C SER A 91 15.28 4.84 -4.76
N LEU A 92 14.73 3.81 -4.12
CA LEU A 92 13.68 3.89 -3.11
C LEU A 92 14.00 2.89 -1.99
N ASN A 93 13.80 3.23 -0.72
CA ASN A 93 13.58 2.21 0.30
C ASN A 93 12.12 1.71 0.27
N CYS A 94 11.82 0.70 1.10
CA CYS A 94 10.47 0.14 1.21
C CYS A 94 9.43 1.20 1.59
N TRP A 95 9.77 2.15 2.47
CA TRP A 95 8.87 3.25 2.84
C TRP A 95 8.60 4.23 1.69
N GLU A 96 9.67 4.68 1.04
CA GLU A 96 9.63 5.60 -0.09
C GLU A 96 8.86 5.01 -1.28
N TYR A 97 8.93 3.69 -1.46
CA TYR A 97 8.13 2.98 -2.43
C TYR A 97 6.63 3.20 -2.21
N VAL A 98 6.12 2.94 -1.01
CA VAL A 98 4.69 3.08 -0.70
C VAL A 98 4.21 4.52 -0.96
N LEU A 99 5.02 5.51 -0.57
CA LEU A 99 4.73 6.91 -0.82
C LEU A 99 4.73 7.27 -2.31
N TYR A 100 5.68 6.72 -3.07
CA TYR A 100 5.73 6.87 -4.52
C TYR A 100 4.47 6.27 -5.17
N VAL A 101 4.04 5.08 -4.76
CA VAL A 101 2.82 4.42 -5.25
C VAL A 101 1.60 5.29 -4.93
N ALA A 102 1.43 5.70 -3.68
CA ALA A 102 0.28 6.51 -3.26
C ALA A 102 0.19 7.84 -4.03
N ALA A 103 1.32 8.51 -4.29
CA ALA A 103 1.32 9.69 -5.15
C ALA A 103 1.03 9.38 -6.63
N LYS A 104 1.55 8.25 -7.16
CA LYS A 104 1.37 7.87 -8.56
C LYS A 104 -0.09 7.62 -8.91
N PHE A 105 -0.85 7.07 -7.96
CA PHE A 105 -2.27 6.82 -8.11
C PHE A 105 -3.14 7.98 -7.59
N GLY A 106 -2.54 9.13 -7.25
CA GLY A 106 -3.26 10.35 -6.91
C GLY A 106 -3.86 10.39 -5.49
N GLN A 107 -3.47 9.45 -4.63
CA GLN A 107 -4.00 9.32 -3.27
C GLN A 107 -3.33 10.30 -2.30
N LEU A 108 -2.05 10.58 -2.53
CA LEU A 108 -1.32 11.63 -1.84
C LEU A 108 -0.86 12.72 -2.81
N SER A 109 -1.05 13.98 -2.44
CA SER A 109 -0.38 15.09 -3.13
C SER A 109 1.13 15.03 -2.90
N ILE A 110 1.90 15.64 -3.79
CA ILE A 110 3.35 15.77 -3.64
C ILE A 110 3.71 16.52 -2.35
N SER A 111 2.95 17.55 -2.00
CA SER A 111 3.06 18.28 -0.72
C SER A 111 2.84 17.37 0.49
N LYS A 112 1.84 16.47 0.46
CA LYS A 112 1.59 15.54 1.56
C LYS A 112 2.69 14.48 1.65
N VAL A 113 3.15 13.92 0.53
CA VAL A 113 4.29 12.99 0.52
C VAL A 113 5.54 13.65 1.10
N ARG A 114 5.83 14.90 0.70
CA ARG A 114 6.97 15.66 1.22
C ARG A 114 6.87 15.88 2.72
N ALA A 115 5.70 16.28 3.21
CA ALA A 115 5.47 16.45 4.65
C ALA A 115 5.69 15.14 5.43
N LEU A 116 5.25 13.99 4.90
CA LEU A 116 5.49 12.68 5.51
C LEU A 116 6.97 12.31 5.52
N MET A 117 7.70 12.61 4.44
CA MET A 117 9.15 12.37 4.34
C MET A 117 9.98 13.25 5.29
N ASP A 118 9.54 14.48 5.55
CA ASP A 118 10.22 15.43 6.45
C ASP A 118 9.86 15.19 7.93
N SER A 119 8.69 14.61 8.19
CA SER A 119 8.28 14.25 9.55
C SER A 119 9.12 13.09 10.07
N ARG A 120 9.70 13.22 11.27
CA ARG A 120 10.26 12.08 12.03
C ARG A 120 9.17 11.15 12.58
N GLN A 121 7.90 11.39 12.24
CA GLN A 121 6.74 10.60 12.65
C GLN A 121 6.65 9.27 11.89
N ARG A 122 7.75 8.51 11.83
CA ARG A 122 7.70 7.09 11.44
C ARG A 122 6.75 6.29 12.34
N GLY A 123 6.47 6.80 13.55
CA GLY A 123 5.54 6.20 14.50
C GLY A 123 4.06 6.62 14.38
N GLU A 124 3.71 7.67 13.62
CA GLU A 124 2.29 7.83 13.23
C GLU A 124 2.07 6.88 12.07
N THR A 125 1.37 5.78 12.35
CA THR A 125 1.28 4.63 11.46
C THR A 125 0.76 5.11 10.11
N LEU A 126 1.58 5.01 9.05
CA LEU A 126 1.19 5.40 7.68
C LEU A 126 -0.10 4.69 7.22
N SER A 127 -0.40 3.54 7.84
CA SER A 127 -1.69 2.85 7.75
C SER A 127 -2.91 3.71 8.17
N GLN A 128 -2.75 4.66 9.08
CA GLN A 128 -3.77 5.63 9.48
C GLN A 128 -3.89 6.78 8.47
N LEU A 129 -2.77 7.12 7.81
CA LEU A 129 -2.69 8.25 6.86
C LEU A 129 -3.09 7.89 5.43
N LEU A 130 -2.92 6.64 5.02
CA LEU A 130 -3.17 6.16 3.66
C LEU A 130 -4.58 5.58 3.44
N GLY A 131 -5.47 5.66 4.44
CA GLY A 131 -6.84 5.16 4.31
C GLY A 131 -7.04 3.74 4.84
N GLY A 132 -8.27 3.24 4.68
CA GLY A 132 -8.88 2.20 5.53
C GLY A 132 -8.04 0.95 5.79
N ARG A 133 -7.81 0.66 7.08
CA ARG A 133 -7.31 -0.64 7.55
C ARG A 133 -8.19 -1.76 6.98
N VAL A 134 -7.59 -2.64 6.16
CA VAL A 134 -8.26 -3.82 5.60
C VAL A 134 -8.39 -4.89 6.68
N GLY A 135 -7.33 -5.11 7.45
CA GLY A 135 -7.32 -6.07 8.55
C GLY A 135 -5.92 -6.41 9.03
N LYS A 136 -5.82 -7.41 9.90
CA LYS A 136 -4.54 -8.01 10.30
C LYS A 136 -4.30 -9.31 9.57
N VAL A 137 -3.05 -9.57 9.17
CA VAL A 137 -2.62 -10.92 8.76
C VAL A 137 -2.27 -11.67 10.03
N ASN A 138 -3.02 -12.74 10.31
CA ASN A 138 -2.64 -13.65 11.39
C ASN A 138 -1.65 -14.66 10.82
N TYR A 139 -0.71 -15.13 11.63
CA TYR A 139 0.21 -16.18 11.21
C TYR A 139 0.61 -17.05 12.40
N SER A 140 1.13 -18.22 12.10
CA SER A 140 1.64 -19.17 13.09
C SER A 140 2.95 -19.76 12.58
N ILE A 141 3.89 -19.96 13.50
CA ILE A 141 5.18 -20.58 13.21
C ILE A 141 5.24 -21.94 13.90
N LYS A 142 5.47 -23.01 13.12
CA LYS A 142 5.61 -24.36 13.67
C LYS A 142 6.77 -25.07 12.97
N ASN A 143 7.77 -25.48 13.75
CA ASN A 143 8.97 -26.17 13.25
C ASN A 143 9.66 -25.38 12.10
N GLY A 144 9.80 -24.07 12.28
CA GLY A 144 10.40 -23.18 11.27
C GLY A 144 9.54 -22.91 10.03
N LYS A 145 8.34 -23.50 9.93
CA LYS A 145 7.40 -23.22 8.83
C LYS A 145 6.37 -22.19 9.23
N VAL A 146 6.09 -21.26 8.32
CA VAL A 146 5.12 -20.18 8.54
C VAL A 146 3.85 -20.49 7.76
N LYS A 147 2.71 -20.22 8.40
CA LYS A 147 1.41 -20.20 7.73
C LYS A 147 0.73 -18.87 8.01
N THR A 148 0.30 -18.17 6.97
CA THR A 148 -0.47 -16.93 7.12
C THR A 148 -1.97 -17.15 6.88
N LEU A 149 -2.77 -16.28 7.46
CA LEU A 149 -4.20 -16.15 7.26
C LEU A 149 -4.50 -14.68 6.98
N TRP A 150 -4.75 -14.40 5.71
CA TRP A 150 -5.02 -13.07 5.19
C TRP A 150 -6.47 -12.63 5.47
N PRO A 151 -6.72 -11.31 5.65
CA PRO A 151 -8.07 -10.77 5.59
C PRO A 151 -8.75 -11.15 4.27
N LYS A 152 -10.01 -11.59 4.32
CA LYS A 152 -10.79 -11.96 3.11
C LYS A 152 -10.94 -10.81 2.12
N SER A 153 -10.89 -9.58 2.61
CA SER A 153 -10.99 -8.36 1.83
C SER A 153 -9.68 -7.94 1.16
N THR A 154 -8.57 -8.64 1.38
CA THR A 154 -7.27 -8.34 0.75
C THR A 154 -7.39 -8.39 -0.77
N SER A 155 -6.81 -7.41 -1.46
CA SER A 155 -6.89 -7.25 -2.92
C SER A 155 -5.54 -6.88 -3.52
N PRO A 156 -5.32 -7.09 -4.82
CA PRO A 156 -4.13 -6.62 -5.53
C PRO A 156 -3.91 -5.12 -5.26
N GLY A 157 -2.66 -4.73 -5.03
CA GLY A 157 -2.27 -3.36 -4.71
C GLY A 157 -2.32 -2.98 -3.23
N ASP A 158 -3.02 -3.74 -2.38
CA ASP A 158 -3.03 -3.50 -0.94
C ASP A 158 -1.59 -3.57 -0.37
N VAL A 159 -1.30 -2.70 0.59
CA VAL A 159 0.02 -2.60 1.23
C VAL A 159 -0.02 -3.32 2.56
N VAL A 160 1.01 -4.13 2.81
CA VAL A 160 1.19 -4.87 4.05
C VAL A 160 2.32 -4.24 4.84
N PHE A 161 2.00 -3.77 6.02
CA PHE A 161 2.95 -3.26 7.00
C PHE A 161 3.33 -4.38 7.96
N MET A 162 4.63 -4.61 8.13
CA MET A 162 5.18 -5.54 9.10
C MET A 162 5.80 -4.71 10.23
N ASP A 163 5.21 -4.81 11.42
CA ASP A 163 5.56 -4.06 12.63
C ASP A 163 5.61 -2.54 12.38
N GLU A 164 4.40 -2.01 12.14
CA GLU A 164 4.11 -0.61 11.82
C GLU A 164 4.80 -0.05 10.58
N THR A 165 6.13 0.07 10.59
CA THR A 165 6.93 0.67 9.50
C THR A 165 8.29 -0.01 9.27
N SER A 166 8.61 -1.06 10.03
CA SER A 166 9.90 -1.77 9.93
C SER A 166 10.12 -2.37 8.54
N HIS A 167 9.06 -2.91 7.93
CA HIS A 167 9.08 -3.33 6.53
C HIS A 167 7.69 -3.21 5.89
N VAL A 168 7.67 -2.98 4.59
CA VAL A 168 6.43 -2.91 3.81
C VAL A 168 6.55 -3.71 2.52
N VAL A 169 5.47 -4.39 2.16
CA VAL A 169 5.34 -5.15 0.91
C VAL A 169 3.99 -4.84 0.27
N GLN A 170 3.86 -5.13 -1.03
CA GLN A 170 2.60 -4.94 -1.76
C GLN A 170 2.03 -6.26 -2.25
N VAL A 171 0.72 -6.47 -2.12
CA VAL A 171 0.01 -7.66 -2.59
C VAL A 171 -0.11 -7.64 -4.12
N THR A 172 0.30 -8.71 -4.79
CA THR A 172 0.16 -8.82 -6.26
C THR A 172 -1.21 -9.37 -6.68
N GLY A 173 -1.89 -10.06 -5.76
CA GLY A 173 -3.12 -10.81 -6.05
C GLY A 173 -2.90 -12.17 -6.70
N GLU A 174 -1.64 -12.57 -6.90
CA GLU A 174 -1.28 -13.89 -7.40
C GLU A 174 -0.89 -14.81 -6.23
N THR A 175 -0.88 -16.13 -6.48
CA THR A 175 -0.41 -17.12 -5.52
C THR A 175 0.74 -17.93 -6.10
N ASP A 176 1.70 -18.32 -5.27
CA ASP A 176 2.74 -19.25 -5.68
C ASP A 176 2.21 -20.68 -5.89
N ILE A 177 3.10 -21.59 -6.30
CA ILE A 177 2.77 -23.00 -6.54
C ILE A 177 2.23 -23.74 -5.30
N SER A 178 2.44 -23.18 -4.10
CA SER A 178 1.96 -23.72 -2.82
C SER A 178 0.66 -23.06 -2.37
N GLY A 179 0.07 -22.18 -3.19
CA GLY A 179 -1.14 -21.43 -2.87
C GLY A 179 -0.91 -20.28 -1.89
N ARG A 180 0.33 -19.84 -1.67
CA ARG A 180 0.66 -18.72 -0.78
C ARG A 180 0.55 -17.41 -1.55
N MET A 181 -0.01 -16.37 -0.93
CA MET A 181 -0.19 -15.07 -1.56
C MET A 181 1.16 -14.42 -1.87
N GLN A 182 1.33 -14.02 -3.12
CA GLN A 182 2.53 -13.33 -3.56
C GLN A 182 2.50 -11.85 -3.19
N VAL A 183 3.67 -11.36 -2.83
CA VAL A 183 3.92 -9.96 -2.50
C VAL A 183 5.19 -9.48 -3.20
N ILE A 184 5.26 -8.18 -3.46
CA ILE A 184 6.49 -7.51 -3.90
C ILE A 184 7.20 -6.95 -2.67
N SER A 185 8.39 -7.47 -2.39
CA SER A 185 9.27 -6.97 -1.34
C SER A 185 10.30 -6.00 -1.89
N PHE A 186 10.32 -4.79 -1.32
CA PHE A 186 11.29 -3.73 -1.63
C PHE A 186 12.42 -3.68 -0.59
N SER A 187 12.92 -4.82 -0.14
CA SER A 187 14.12 -4.89 0.69
C SER A 187 14.83 -6.20 0.40
N PRO A 188 16.18 -6.25 0.37
CA PRO A 188 16.91 -7.51 0.24
C PRO A 188 16.52 -8.52 1.30
N ARG A 189 16.21 -8.04 2.51
CA ARG A 189 15.81 -8.82 3.70
C ARG A 189 14.96 -7.93 4.61
N PRO A 190 13.98 -8.45 5.34
CA PRO A 190 13.32 -7.62 6.34
C PRO A 190 14.34 -7.33 7.46
N ILE A 191 14.52 -6.05 7.80
CA ILE A 191 15.50 -5.61 8.81
C ILE A 191 14.74 -5.40 10.11
N TRP A 192 15.14 -6.09 11.19
CA TRP A 192 14.52 -5.98 12.52
C TRP A 192 15.45 -5.34 13.55
N GLY A 193 14.86 -4.58 14.46
CA GLY A 193 15.51 -3.99 15.65
C GLY A 193 15.85 -2.50 15.52
N ASP A 194 16.17 -1.88 16.66
CA ASP A 194 16.52 -0.45 16.82
C ASP A 194 17.78 -0.01 16.03
N GLY A 195 18.47 -0.95 15.38
CA GLY A 195 19.61 -0.72 14.49
C GLY A 195 19.22 -0.43 13.04
N GLY A 196 18.00 0.08 12.81
CA GLY A 196 17.50 0.42 11.49
C GLY A 196 18.57 1.05 10.60
N ALA A 197 18.73 0.47 9.41
CA ALA A 197 19.56 0.95 8.31
C ALA A 197 21.07 0.72 8.40
N ILE A 198 21.55 -0.51 8.29
CA ILE A 198 22.87 -0.75 7.65
C ILE A 198 22.89 -2.07 6.88
N SER A 199 22.08 -2.19 5.82
CA SER A 199 22.58 -2.98 4.69
C SER A 199 23.45 -2.06 3.86
N PRO A 200 24.76 -2.32 3.70
CA PRO A 200 25.62 -1.55 2.80
C PRO A 200 25.25 -1.78 1.32
N GLN A 201 24.34 -2.73 1.05
CA GLN A 201 23.96 -3.13 -0.28
C GLN A 201 22.94 -2.13 -0.84
N SER A 202 23.35 -1.29 -1.77
CA SER A 202 22.44 -0.52 -2.63
C SER A 202 22.28 -1.21 -3.99
N GLY A 203 21.21 -0.92 -4.73
CA GLY A 203 21.05 -1.42 -6.10
C GLY A 203 20.35 -2.77 -6.20
N ILE A 204 19.76 -3.25 -5.11
CA ILE A 204 19.01 -4.52 -5.10
C ILE A 204 17.66 -4.31 -5.77
N LYS A 205 17.29 -5.22 -6.66
CA LYS A 205 15.99 -5.17 -7.32
C LYS A 205 14.87 -5.66 -6.40
N PRO A 206 13.67 -5.09 -6.49
CA PRO A 206 12.48 -5.65 -5.85
C PRO A 206 12.27 -7.10 -6.28
N GLN A 207 11.70 -7.90 -5.38
CA GLN A 207 11.49 -9.33 -5.62
C GLN A 207 10.05 -9.72 -5.33
N THR A 208 9.49 -10.58 -6.18
CA THR A 208 8.26 -11.31 -5.88
C THR A 208 8.57 -12.45 -4.92
N THR A 209 7.87 -12.48 -3.79
CA THR A 209 8.04 -13.47 -2.72
C THR A 209 6.70 -13.71 -2.02
N THR A 210 6.68 -14.30 -0.82
CA THR A 210 5.51 -14.48 0.03
C THR A 210 5.79 -13.95 1.43
N LEU A 211 4.74 -13.57 2.19
CA LEU A 211 4.93 -13.20 3.60
C LEU A 211 5.51 -14.36 4.41
N GLU A 212 5.08 -15.59 4.15
CA GLU A 212 5.65 -16.79 4.75
C GLU A 212 7.16 -16.83 4.56
N SER A 213 7.64 -16.75 3.32
CA SER A 213 9.08 -16.82 3.03
C SER A 213 9.87 -15.68 3.68
N LEU A 214 9.30 -14.48 3.74
CA LEU A 214 9.94 -13.36 4.45
C LEU A 214 10.03 -13.64 5.96
N ILE A 215 8.98 -14.16 6.59
CA ILE A 215 8.98 -14.49 8.03
C ILE A 215 9.89 -15.70 8.31
N GLU A 216 9.93 -16.69 7.43
CA GLU A 216 10.84 -17.85 7.53
C GLU A 216 12.30 -17.40 7.48
N GLU A 217 12.67 -16.54 6.53
CA GLU A 217 14.02 -15.97 6.43
C GLU A 217 14.38 -15.19 7.70
N LEU A 218 13.42 -14.48 8.31
CA LEU A 218 13.65 -13.75 9.56
C LEU A 218 13.93 -14.64 10.75
N VAL A 219 13.14 -15.70 10.90
CA VAL A 219 13.35 -16.70 11.95
C VAL A 219 14.72 -17.36 11.78
N GLU A 220 15.15 -17.62 10.55
CA GLU A 220 16.46 -18.20 10.24
C GLU A 220 17.61 -17.24 10.56
N LEU A 221 17.48 -15.96 10.21
CA LEU A 221 18.53 -14.96 10.41
C LEU A 221 18.71 -14.55 11.87
N TYR A 222 17.65 -14.65 12.67
CA TYR A 222 17.60 -14.12 14.03
C TYR A 222 17.07 -15.16 15.04
N PRO A 223 17.68 -16.35 15.13
CA PRO A 223 17.15 -17.46 15.94
C PRO A 223 17.12 -17.15 17.45
N ASP A 224 18.01 -16.26 17.90
CA ASP A 224 18.22 -15.93 19.31
C ASP A 224 17.64 -14.56 19.72
N VAL A 225 17.01 -13.83 18.81
CA VAL A 225 16.38 -12.55 19.16
C VAL A 225 15.12 -12.86 19.98
N PRO A 226 14.96 -12.32 21.19
CA PRO A 226 13.84 -12.64 22.09
C PRO A 226 12.48 -12.12 21.62
N THR A 227 12.35 -11.74 20.34
CA THR A 227 11.07 -11.42 19.74
C THR A 227 10.23 -12.69 19.79
N ASP A 228 9.15 -12.67 20.57
CA ASP A 228 8.08 -13.64 20.37
C ASP A 228 7.61 -13.43 18.94
N TRP A 229 8.08 -14.26 18.03
CA TRP A 229 7.84 -14.11 16.61
C TRP A 229 6.35 -14.11 16.30
N ASN A 230 5.46 -14.48 17.22
CA ASN A 230 4.00 -14.35 17.09
C ASN A 230 3.45 -12.97 17.45
N LYS A 231 4.30 -12.01 17.85
CA LYS A 231 3.91 -10.64 18.23
C LYS A 231 4.12 -9.59 17.15
N ILE A 232 4.68 -9.96 15.99
CA ILE A 232 4.84 -9.02 14.89
C ILE A 232 3.45 -8.61 14.41
N ASP A 233 3.12 -7.32 14.52
CA ASP A 233 1.86 -6.83 13.98
C ASP A 233 1.98 -6.72 12.46
N ILE A 234 1.25 -7.57 11.74
CA ILE A 234 1.16 -7.50 10.28
C ILE A 234 -0.22 -6.96 9.91
N THR A 235 -0.25 -5.74 9.36
CA THR A 235 -1.50 -5.05 9.03
C THR A 235 -1.58 -4.79 7.52
N VAL A 236 -2.74 -5.10 6.94
CA VAL A 236 -3.07 -4.80 5.55
C VAL A 236 -3.83 -3.48 5.49
N VAL A 237 -3.43 -2.63 4.55
CA VAL A 237 -3.96 -1.30 4.33
C VAL A 237 -4.32 -1.15 2.87
N ARG A 238 -5.51 -0.61 2.63
CA ARG A 238 -5.92 -0.23 1.28
C ARG A 238 -5.58 1.22 1.06
N LEU A 239 -4.70 1.41 0.10
CA LEU A 239 -4.48 2.65 -0.60
C LEU A 239 -5.81 3.09 -1.24
N GLN A 240 -6.45 4.16 -0.73
CA GLN A 240 -7.70 4.74 -1.28
C GLN A 240 -7.41 5.91 -2.21
#